data_AF-A0A3B4E4U8-F1
#
_entry.id   AF-A0A3B4E4U8-F1
#
_cell.length_a   1.000
_cell.length_b   1.000
_cell.length_c   1.000
_cell.angle_alpha   90.00
_cell.angle_beta   90.00
_cell.angle_gamma   90.00
#
_symmetry.space_group_name_H-M   'P 1'
#
loop_
_entity.id
_entity.type
_entity.pdbx_description
1 polymer ?
#
loop_
_entity_poly.entity_id
_entity_poly.type
_entity_poly.pdbx_seq_one_letter_code
_entity_poly.pdbx_strand_id
1 'polypeptide(L)'
;MASIGQIIFWSMIVLIFVCAGLIILLLAIAFSASQGTVETSAPFPVGNLREDVVLECKFLTKSGTDRSSDVFITWEKEGLTGLVYQYRNNAAQLQDQNTQFKDRAQLFTDAIAGGNASLLLRSVKMTDDGVYYCNVGAPGVWGRVRIDLRVSVYSAPTITKSNSGLRAEAPRWQATPNVTWVDQNGKQLNSSTQFNSSSTGIVQVVSNLPGPLTAAEIYTCFIENFLIKSVSEVTGEGDLKNSYFVTSSSQKMLPLPLFGTTPLLLYMLAW
;
A
#
# COMPACT_ATOMS: atom_id res chain seq x y z
N MET A 1 69.94 8.17 7.43
CA MET A 1 69.53 8.74 6.13
C MET A 1 68.96 7.60 5.31
N ALA A 2 67.68 7.64 4.94
CA ALA A 2 67.11 6.64 4.04
C ALA A 2 67.82 6.74 2.69
N SER A 3 68.15 5.61 2.06
CA SER A 3 68.73 5.66 0.71
C SER A 3 67.67 6.16 -0.27
N ILE A 4 68.11 6.81 -1.36
CA ILE A 4 67.23 7.28 -2.43
C ILE A 4 66.32 6.14 -2.94
N GLY A 5 66.85 4.91 -3.00
CA GLY A 5 66.10 3.71 -3.37
C GLY A 5 64.96 3.36 -2.40
N GLN A 6 65.15 3.53 -1.08
CA GLN A 6 64.08 3.30 -0.10
C GLN A 6 62.97 4.35 -0.22
N ILE A 7 63.30 5.61 -0.47
CA ILE A 7 62.30 6.69 -0.64
C ILE A 7 61.44 6.43 -1.88
N ILE A 8 62.06 6.04 -2.99
CA ILE A 8 61.34 5.70 -4.24
C ILE A 8 60.42 4.49 -4.01
N PHE A 9 60.90 3.46 -3.31
CA PHE A 9 60.13 2.25 -3.01
C PHE A 9 58.85 2.54 -2.20
N TRP A 10 58.97 3.29 -1.10
CA TRP A 10 57.81 3.66 -0.28
C TRP A 10 56.87 4.63 -1.00
N SER A 11 57.41 5.56 -1.78
CA SER A 11 56.60 6.46 -2.62
C SER A 11 55.76 5.69 -3.64
N MET A 12 56.35 4.71 -4.32
CA MET A 12 55.65 3.86 -5.28
C MET A 12 54.54 3.03 -4.61
N ILE A 13 54.78 2.50 -3.42
CA ILE A 13 53.76 1.78 -2.64
C ILE A 13 52.59 2.70 -2.28
N VAL A 14 52.86 3.90 -1.79
CA VAL A 14 51.82 4.89 -1.46
C VAL A 14 51.01 5.26 -2.71
N LEU A 15 51.68 5.49 -3.85
CA LEU A 15 51.01 5.80 -5.11
C LEU A 15 50.07 4.65 -5.55
N ILE A 16 50.50 3.40 -5.40
CA ILE A 16 49.66 2.22 -5.72
C ILE A 16 48.39 2.21 -4.86
N PHE A 17 48.51 2.43 -3.55
CA PHE A 17 47.34 2.46 -2.66
C PHE A 17 46.38 3.63 -2.98
N VAL A 18 46.93 4.80 -3.32
CA VAL A 18 46.13 5.96 -3.74
C VAL A 18 45.41 5.68 -5.07
N CYS A 19 46.11 5.14 -6.06
CA CYS A 19 45.51 4.77 -7.35
C CYS A 19 44.46 3.67 -7.19
N ALA A 20 44.71 2.65 -6.37
CA ALA A 20 43.73 1.60 -6.08
C ALA A 20 42.48 2.17 -5.40
N GLY A 21 42.65 3.07 -4.43
CA GLY A 21 41.54 3.76 -3.78
C GLY A 21 40.71 4.62 -4.76
N LEU A 22 41.38 5.35 -5.66
CA LEU A 22 40.71 6.13 -6.70
C LEU A 22 39.96 5.26 -7.70
N ILE A 23 40.54 4.13 -8.13
CA ILE A 23 39.86 3.18 -9.02
C ILE A 23 38.63 2.59 -8.34
N ILE A 24 38.73 2.17 -7.08
CA ILE A 24 37.59 1.65 -6.30
C ILE A 24 36.49 2.71 -6.18
N LEU A 25 36.86 3.97 -5.89
CA LEU A 25 35.91 5.08 -5.81
C LEU A 25 35.22 5.34 -7.15
N LEU A 26 35.97 5.37 -8.25
CA LEU A 26 35.42 5.57 -9.61
C LEU A 26 34.48 4.43 -10.01
N LEU A 27 34.84 3.17 -9.70
CA LEU A 27 33.99 2.02 -9.93
C LEU A 27 32.71 2.08 -9.08
N ALA A 28 32.81 2.48 -7.80
CA ALA A 28 31.65 2.62 -6.93
C ALA A 28 30.68 3.71 -7.40
N ILE A 29 31.20 4.85 -7.89
CA ILE A 29 30.39 5.94 -8.45
C ILE A 29 29.73 5.50 -9.76
N ALA A 30 30.49 4.86 -10.66
CA ALA A 30 29.96 4.35 -11.92
C ALA A 30 28.85 3.31 -11.71
N PHE A 31 29.01 2.41 -10.75
CA PHE A 31 28.02 1.38 -10.43
C PHE A 31 26.77 1.97 -9.77
N SER A 32 26.93 2.93 -8.85
CA SER A 32 25.82 3.61 -8.17
C SER A 32 24.98 4.46 -9.13
N ALA A 33 25.61 5.07 -10.13
CA ALA A 33 24.91 5.86 -11.15
C ALA A 33 24.00 5.00 -12.06
N SER A 34 24.29 3.70 -12.21
CA SER A 34 23.69 2.84 -13.24
C SER A 34 22.42 2.08 -12.84
N GLN A 35 22.06 2.00 -11.56
CA GLN A 35 20.92 1.18 -11.12
C GLN A 35 19.60 1.94 -11.18
N GLY A 36 18.57 1.31 -11.75
CA GLY A 36 17.19 1.77 -11.66
C GLY A 36 16.49 1.28 -10.39
N THR A 37 15.25 1.69 -10.19
CA THR A 37 14.53 1.49 -8.91
C THR A 37 13.23 0.70 -9.09
N VAL A 38 12.77 0.08 -8.00
CA VAL A 38 11.45 -0.57 -7.89
C VAL A 38 10.77 0.02 -6.66
N GLU A 39 9.60 0.61 -6.85
CA GLU A 39 8.95 1.47 -5.86
C GLU A 39 7.43 1.28 -5.88
N THR A 40 6.79 1.69 -4.78
CA THR A 40 5.32 1.78 -4.67
C THR A 40 4.98 3.05 -3.92
N SER A 41 4.00 3.81 -4.42
CA SER A 41 3.44 4.96 -3.72
C SER A 41 2.28 4.59 -2.79
N ALA A 42 1.78 3.35 -2.89
CA ALA A 42 0.64 2.84 -2.14
C ALA A 42 0.99 1.53 -1.41
N PRO A 43 1.83 1.57 -0.35
CA PRO A 43 2.24 0.37 0.38
C PRO A 43 1.13 -0.26 1.25
N PHE A 44 0.03 0.45 1.52
CA PHE A 44 -1.07 0.00 2.38
C PHE A 44 -2.44 0.13 1.69
N PRO A 45 -2.69 -0.57 0.57
CA PRO A 45 -3.98 -0.49 -0.11
C PRO A 45 -5.07 -1.16 0.74
N VAL A 46 -6.29 -0.61 0.66
CA VAL A 46 -7.48 -1.22 1.25
C VAL A 46 -8.34 -1.79 0.11
N GLY A 47 -8.54 -3.10 0.10
CA GLY A 47 -9.42 -3.79 -0.84
C GLY A 47 -10.84 -3.92 -0.28
N ASN A 48 -11.84 -3.52 -1.06
CA ASN A 48 -13.25 -3.75 -0.70
C ASN A 48 -13.64 -5.18 -1.08
N LEU A 49 -14.33 -5.88 -0.17
CA LEU A 49 -14.73 -7.26 -0.39
C LEU A 49 -15.60 -7.41 -1.64
N ARG A 50 -15.24 -8.38 -2.50
CA ARG A 50 -15.85 -8.67 -3.81
C ARG A 50 -15.62 -7.63 -4.90
N GLU A 51 -14.84 -6.59 -4.65
CA GLU A 51 -14.41 -5.63 -5.67
C GLU A 51 -12.98 -5.92 -6.10
N ASP A 52 -12.48 -5.20 -7.10
CA ASP A 52 -11.12 -5.35 -7.60
C ASP A 52 -10.18 -4.36 -6.88
N VAL A 53 -8.92 -4.74 -6.65
CA VAL A 53 -7.89 -3.88 -6.07
C VAL A 53 -6.61 -3.95 -6.88
N VAL A 54 -5.90 -2.82 -6.98
CA VAL A 54 -4.58 -2.76 -7.61
C VAL A 54 -3.52 -2.65 -6.53
N LEU A 55 -2.56 -3.58 -6.56
CA LEU A 55 -1.34 -3.50 -5.75
C LEU A 55 -0.26 -2.83 -6.60
N GLU A 56 0.02 -1.55 -6.30
CA GLU A 56 0.93 -0.75 -7.11
C GLU A 56 2.38 -1.22 -6.96
N CYS A 57 3.03 -1.48 -8.10
CA CYS A 57 4.47 -1.74 -8.18
C CYS A 57 4.99 -1.12 -9.49
N LYS A 58 5.93 -0.19 -9.39
CA LYS A 58 6.53 0.50 -10.53
C LYS A 58 8.03 0.31 -10.51
N PHE A 59 8.63 0.27 -11.69
CA PHE A 59 10.08 0.20 -11.84
C PHE A 59 10.56 1.17 -12.91
N LEU A 60 11.73 1.75 -12.70
CA LEU A 60 12.32 2.75 -13.59
C LEU A 60 13.67 2.25 -14.09
N THR A 61 13.84 2.18 -15.42
CA THR A 61 15.10 1.83 -16.08
C THR A 61 15.83 3.12 -16.49
N LYS A 62 17.09 3.30 -16.09
CA LYS A 62 17.86 4.53 -16.42
C LYS A 62 18.28 4.65 -17.89
N SER A 63 18.40 3.53 -18.61
CA SER A 63 18.61 3.55 -20.07
C SER A 63 17.27 3.50 -20.79
N GLY A 64 16.84 4.63 -21.38
CA GLY A 64 15.63 4.73 -22.18
C GLY A 64 15.63 3.93 -23.50
N THR A 65 16.61 3.05 -23.70
CA THR A 65 16.89 2.33 -24.96
C THR A 65 16.64 0.82 -24.92
N ASP A 66 16.58 0.16 -23.77
CA ASP A 66 16.30 -1.28 -23.71
C ASP A 66 14.88 -1.54 -23.22
N ARG A 67 13.92 -1.27 -24.12
CA ARG A 67 12.52 -1.63 -23.92
C ARG A 67 12.31 -3.11 -24.26
N SER A 68 12.20 -3.93 -23.22
CA SER A 68 11.28 -5.09 -23.17
C SER A 68 11.68 -6.44 -23.81
N SER A 69 12.88 -6.96 -23.57
CA SER A 69 13.13 -8.40 -23.81
C SER A 69 13.20 -9.24 -22.53
N ASP A 70 13.77 -8.71 -21.45
CA ASP A 70 14.15 -9.51 -20.28
C ASP A 70 13.61 -8.95 -18.96
N VAL A 71 12.29 -8.74 -18.89
CA VAL A 71 11.62 -8.36 -17.63
C VAL A 71 11.09 -9.62 -16.94
N PHE A 72 11.46 -9.77 -15.68
CA PHE A 72 10.96 -10.78 -14.76
C PHE A 72 10.18 -10.08 -13.64
N ILE A 73 8.91 -10.44 -13.49
CA ILE A 73 8.06 -9.94 -12.40
C ILE A 73 7.48 -11.13 -11.67
N THR A 74 7.62 -11.15 -10.35
CA THR A 74 6.99 -12.15 -9.50
C THR A 74 6.27 -11.48 -8.35
N TRP A 75 5.02 -11.91 -8.14
CA TRP A 75 4.21 -11.56 -6.98
C TRP A 75 4.10 -12.74 -6.05
N GLU A 76 4.42 -12.50 -4.78
CA GLU A 76 4.38 -13.48 -3.69
C GLU A 76 3.47 -12.95 -2.57
N LYS A 77 2.86 -13.87 -1.81
CA LYS A 77 2.16 -13.55 -0.56
C LYS A 77 2.89 -14.22 0.60
N GLU A 78 3.14 -13.47 1.67
CA GLU A 78 3.80 -13.97 2.88
C GLU A 78 3.01 -15.15 3.47
N GLY A 79 3.70 -16.25 3.78
CA GLY A 79 3.09 -17.47 4.33
C GLY A 79 2.30 -18.32 3.34
N LEU A 80 2.26 -17.96 2.05
CA LEU A 80 1.60 -18.74 1.01
C LEU A 80 2.61 -19.65 0.29
N THR A 81 2.26 -20.92 0.08
CA THR A 81 3.01 -21.80 -0.82
C THR A 81 2.62 -21.53 -2.28
N GLY A 82 3.61 -21.32 -3.15
CA GLY A 82 3.39 -20.96 -4.56
C GLY A 82 3.29 -19.45 -4.79
N LEU A 83 3.12 -19.05 -6.04
CA LEU A 83 3.14 -17.64 -6.46
C LEU A 83 1.74 -17.06 -6.60
N VAL A 84 1.60 -15.76 -6.37
CA VAL A 84 0.39 -15.02 -6.72
C VAL A 84 0.31 -14.84 -8.23
N TYR A 85 1.44 -14.44 -8.84
CA TYR A 85 1.58 -14.27 -10.28
C TYR A 85 3.04 -14.29 -10.68
N GLN A 86 3.36 -14.76 -11.89
CA GLN A 86 4.70 -14.64 -12.47
C GLN A 86 4.61 -14.24 -13.95
N TYR A 87 5.53 -13.36 -14.36
CA TYR A 87 5.74 -12.94 -15.73
C TYR A 87 7.21 -13.06 -16.09
N ARG A 88 7.49 -13.75 -17.19
CA ARG A 88 8.83 -13.99 -17.72
C ARG A 88 8.75 -14.33 -19.21
N ASN A 89 9.78 -14.00 -19.97
CA ASN A 89 9.86 -14.28 -21.41
C ASN A 89 8.66 -13.69 -22.17
N ASN A 90 8.28 -12.46 -21.80
CA ASN A 90 7.14 -11.73 -22.37
C ASN A 90 5.77 -12.42 -22.27
N ALA A 91 5.61 -13.33 -21.29
CA ALA A 91 4.36 -14.05 -21.08
C ALA A 91 4.13 -14.35 -19.60
N ALA A 92 2.86 -14.59 -19.25
CA ALA A 92 2.49 -15.12 -17.94
C ALA A 92 3.01 -16.55 -17.79
N GLN A 93 3.63 -16.84 -16.64
CA GLN A 93 4.09 -18.18 -16.26
C GLN A 93 3.25 -18.63 -15.04
N LEU A 94 2.18 -19.38 -15.29
CA LEU A 94 1.17 -19.69 -14.26
C LEU A 94 1.25 -21.12 -13.71
N GLN A 95 2.31 -21.86 -14.04
CA GLN A 95 2.50 -23.25 -13.61
C GLN A 95 2.58 -23.38 -12.08
N ASP A 96 3.27 -22.43 -11.44
CA ASP A 96 3.45 -22.37 -9.98
C ASP A 96 2.45 -21.42 -9.29
N GLN A 97 1.40 -20.99 -10.00
CA GLN A 97 0.41 -20.09 -9.43
C GLN A 97 -0.45 -20.81 -8.39
N ASN A 98 -0.53 -20.22 -7.20
CA ASN A 98 -1.41 -20.72 -6.15
C ASN A 98 -2.88 -20.62 -6.58
N THR A 99 -3.65 -21.69 -6.33
CA THR A 99 -5.04 -21.82 -6.77
C THR A 99 -5.98 -20.73 -6.22
N GLN A 100 -5.63 -20.05 -5.13
CA GLN A 100 -6.40 -18.93 -4.57
C GLN A 100 -6.44 -17.70 -5.48
N PHE A 101 -5.43 -17.55 -6.35
CA PHE A 101 -5.21 -16.40 -7.23
C PHE A 101 -5.50 -16.67 -8.69
N LYS A 102 -5.74 -17.95 -9.05
CA LYS A 102 -6.09 -18.37 -10.40
C LYS A 102 -7.29 -17.58 -10.91
N ASP A 103 -7.18 -17.09 -12.15
CA ASP A 103 -8.18 -16.27 -12.87
C ASP A 103 -8.54 -14.92 -12.21
N ARG A 104 -7.86 -14.56 -11.10
CA ARG A 104 -8.11 -13.34 -10.33
C ARG A 104 -6.92 -12.37 -10.36
N ALA A 105 -5.71 -12.89 -10.42
CA ALA A 105 -4.48 -12.11 -10.45
C ALA A 105 -4.02 -11.90 -11.90
N GLN A 106 -3.81 -10.64 -12.29
CA GLN A 106 -3.30 -10.28 -13.62
C GLN A 106 -2.36 -9.06 -13.55
N LEU A 107 -1.37 -9.01 -14.44
CA LEU A 107 -0.55 -7.81 -14.66
C LEU A 107 -1.13 -6.96 -15.79
N PHE A 108 -0.76 -5.68 -15.82
CA PHE A 108 -0.99 -4.78 -16.96
C PHE A 108 0.10 -4.99 -18.01
N THR A 109 0.03 -6.09 -18.76
CA THR A 109 1.10 -6.52 -19.69
C THR A 109 1.56 -5.42 -20.65
N ASP A 110 0.62 -4.66 -21.21
CA ASP A 110 0.91 -3.59 -22.17
C ASP A 110 1.63 -2.38 -21.52
N ALA A 111 1.55 -2.27 -20.20
CA ALA A 111 2.18 -1.20 -19.42
C ALA A 111 3.53 -1.61 -18.82
N ILE A 112 3.95 -2.88 -18.94
CA ILE A 112 5.24 -3.36 -18.40
C ILE A 112 6.41 -2.64 -19.05
N ALA A 113 6.36 -2.40 -20.37
CA ALA A 113 7.40 -1.65 -21.08
C ALA A 113 7.53 -0.18 -20.61
N GLY A 114 6.48 0.35 -19.97
CA GLY A 114 6.47 1.65 -19.32
C GLY A 114 6.85 1.62 -17.84
N GLY A 115 7.30 0.48 -17.31
CA GLY A 115 7.70 0.34 -15.92
C GLY A 115 6.56 -0.06 -14.96
N ASN A 116 5.42 -0.54 -15.46
CA ASN A 116 4.30 -0.94 -14.60
C ASN A 116 4.32 -2.45 -14.33
N ALA A 117 4.66 -2.83 -13.11
CA ALA A 117 4.62 -4.21 -12.60
C ALA A 117 3.43 -4.46 -11.64
N SER A 118 2.44 -3.55 -11.62
CA SER A 118 1.31 -3.60 -10.69
C SER A 118 0.42 -4.80 -10.96
N LEU A 119 -0.13 -5.37 -9.88
CA LEU A 119 -1.04 -6.50 -9.92
C LEU A 119 -2.48 -6.03 -9.74
N LEU A 120 -3.36 -6.37 -10.68
CA LEU A 120 -4.80 -6.34 -10.44
C LEU A 120 -5.22 -7.66 -9.80
N LEU A 121 -5.83 -7.57 -8.62
CA LEU A 121 -6.45 -8.69 -7.93
C LEU A 121 -7.97 -8.52 -7.97
N ARG A 122 -8.65 -9.43 -8.67
CA ARG A 122 -10.10 -9.38 -8.87
C ARG A 122 -10.88 -10.03 -7.75
N SER A 123 -12.07 -9.49 -7.50
CA SER A 123 -13.04 -10.05 -6.55
C SER A 123 -12.41 -10.41 -5.21
N VAL A 124 -11.86 -9.41 -4.53
CA VAL A 124 -11.11 -9.52 -3.27
C VAL A 124 -11.90 -10.34 -2.23
N LYS A 125 -11.20 -11.21 -1.52
CA LYS A 125 -11.70 -12.08 -0.46
C LYS A 125 -11.05 -11.70 0.86
N MET A 126 -11.70 -12.02 1.99
CA MET A 126 -11.12 -11.82 3.33
C MET A 126 -9.77 -12.53 3.49
N THR A 127 -9.59 -13.68 2.83
CA THR A 127 -8.34 -14.45 2.85
C THR A 127 -7.21 -13.79 2.07
N ASP A 128 -7.48 -12.76 1.27
CA ASP A 128 -6.44 -12.03 0.54
C ASP A 128 -5.72 -11.01 1.44
N ASP A 129 -6.26 -10.68 2.62
CA ASP A 129 -5.59 -9.81 3.60
C ASP A 129 -4.18 -10.32 3.92
N GLY A 130 -3.24 -9.39 4.01
CA GLY A 130 -1.87 -9.64 4.42
C GLY A 130 -0.85 -9.07 3.44
N VAL A 131 0.36 -9.59 3.57
CA VAL A 131 1.57 -9.01 2.98
C VAL A 131 1.87 -9.64 1.64
N TYR A 132 2.11 -8.79 0.65
CA TYR A 132 2.54 -9.13 -0.68
C TYR A 132 3.93 -8.56 -0.96
N TYR A 133 4.66 -9.25 -1.84
CA TYR A 133 5.94 -8.79 -2.35
C TYR A 133 5.92 -8.77 -3.86
N CYS A 134 6.25 -7.63 -4.44
CA CYS A 134 6.53 -7.50 -5.86
C CYS A 134 8.05 -7.53 -6.04
N ASN A 135 8.55 -8.55 -6.74
CA ASN A 135 9.94 -8.69 -7.12
C ASN A 135 10.06 -8.38 -8.62
N VAL A 136 10.93 -7.44 -8.98
CA VAL A 136 11.18 -7.06 -10.38
C VAL A 136 12.66 -7.20 -10.69
N GLY A 137 12.95 -7.92 -11.76
CA GLY A 137 14.25 -7.97 -12.40
C GLY A 137 14.15 -7.49 -13.85
N ALA A 138 14.97 -6.52 -14.23
CA ALA A 138 15.11 -6.03 -15.59
C ALA A 138 16.56 -5.56 -15.82
N PRO A 139 17.00 -5.27 -17.06
CA PRO A 139 18.34 -4.76 -17.31
C PRO A 139 18.66 -3.51 -16.45
N GLY A 140 19.66 -3.63 -15.58
CA GLY A 140 20.06 -2.56 -14.66
C GLY A 140 19.07 -2.28 -13.51
N VAL A 141 18.05 -3.11 -13.31
CA VAL A 141 17.06 -2.97 -12.24
C VAL A 141 16.86 -4.29 -11.52
N TRP A 142 17.05 -4.28 -10.21
CA TRP A 142 16.65 -5.37 -9.35
C TRP A 142 16.07 -4.78 -8.06
N GLY A 143 14.85 -5.18 -7.71
CA GLY A 143 14.23 -4.63 -6.52
C GLY A 143 13.02 -5.42 -6.05
N ARG A 144 12.70 -5.20 -4.78
CA ARG A 144 11.57 -5.81 -4.08
C ARG A 144 10.85 -4.73 -3.31
N VAL A 145 9.53 -4.68 -3.45
CA VAL A 145 8.66 -3.81 -2.63
C VAL A 145 7.69 -4.66 -1.84
N ARG A 146 7.41 -4.21 -0.61
CA ARG A 146 6.46 -4.82 0.33
C ARG A 146 5.16 -4.02 0.31
N ILE A 147 4.04 -4.70 0.19
CA ILE A 147 2.69 -4.10 0.17
C ILE A 147 1.83 -4.88 1.17
N ASP A 148 1.20 -4.18 2.11
CA ASP A 148 0.30 -4.77 3.12
C ASP A 148 -1.15 -4.47 2.72
N LEU A 149 -1.79 -5.44 2.06
CA LEU A 149 -3.18 -5.33 1.63
C LEU A 149 -4.09 -5.59 2.84
N ARG A 150 -4.93 -4.61 3.17
CA ARG A 150 -6.02 -4.78 4.13
C ARG A 150 -7.33 -4.99 3.41
N VAL A 151 -8.11 -5.97 3.85
CA VAL A 151 -9.44 -6.22 3.28
C VAL A 151 -10.51 -5.73 4.24
N SER A 152 -11.45 -4.94 3.72
CA SER A 152 -12.59 -4.45 4.49
C SER A 152 -13.88 -4.52 3.68
N VAL A 153 -15.00 -4.30 4.34
CA VAL A 153 -16.30 -4.10 3.68
C VAL A 153 -16.76 -2.68 3.96
N TYR A 154 -16.97 -1.91 2.91
CA TYR A 154 -17.47 -0.55 3.01
C TYR A 154 -18.33 -0.19 1.80
N SER A 155 -19.18 0.82 1.98
CA SER A 155 -20.03 1.35 0.93
C SER A 155 -20.34 2.81 1.22
N ALA A 156 -20.42 3.63 0.16
CA ALA A 156 -20.89 4.99 0.27
C ALA A 156 -22.36 4.99 0.72
N PRO A 157 -22.78 5.94 1.58
CA PRO A 157 -24.18 6.10 1.92
C PRO A 157 -24.98 6.63 0.73
N THR A 158 -26.19 6.11 0.56
CA THR A 158 -27.23 6.82 -0.21
C THR A 158 -27.87 7.83 0.72
N ILE A 159 -27.84 9.10 0.36
CA ILE A 159 -28.44 10.17 1.16
C ILE A 159 -29.75 10.60 0.52
N THR A 160 -30.81 10.67 1.33
CA THR A 160 -32.15 11.07 0.89
C THR A 160 -32.70 12.15 1.81
N LYS A 161 -33.53 13.03 1.25
CA LYS A 161 -34.27 14.03 2.02
C LYS A 161 -35.60 13.46 2.50
N SER A 162 -35.90 13.71 3.77
CA SER A 162 -37.18 13.45 4.40
C SER A 162 -37.74 14.73 5.02
N ASN A 163 -39.01 14.72 5.39
CA ASN A 163 -39.62 15.83 6.14
C ASN A 163 -38.91 16.10 7.47
N SER A 164 -38.27 15.08 8.05
CA SER A 164 -37.53 15.15 9.31
C SER A 164 -36.07 15.61 9.17
N GLY A 165 -35.55 15.77 7.95
CA GLY A 165 -34.13 16.08 7.72
C GLY A 165 -33.49 15.17 6.67
N LEU A 166 -32.18 14.96 6.75
CA LEU A 166 -31.44 14.07 5.84
C LEU A 166 -31.27 12.68 6.45
N ARG A 167 -31.33 11.66 5.59
CA ARG A 167 -31.16 10.25 5.97
C ARG A 167 -30.09 9.62 5.09
N ALA A 168 -29.01 9.15 5.71
CA ALA A 168 -27.93 8.42 5.08
C ALA A 168 -28.06 6.93 5.35
N GLU A 169 -28.04 6.11 4.30
CA GLU A 169 -28.06 4.66 4.41
C GLU A 169 -26.86 4.05 3.68
N ALA A 170 -25.94 3.43 4.43
CA ALA A 170 -24.83 2.67 3.85
C ALA A 170 -25.06 1.17 4.07
N PRO A 171 -25.22 0.37 3.00
CA PRO A 171 -25.67 -1.02 3.10
C PRO A 171 -24.64 -1.98 3.72
N ARG A 172 -23.34 -1.71 3.58
CA ARG A 172 -22.30 -2.69 3.94
C ARG A 172 -21.12 -2.05 4.63
N TRP A 173 -20.99 -2.26 5.94
CA TRP A 173 -19.82 -1.90 6.72
C TRP A 173 -19.35 -3.08 7.58
N GLN A 174 -18.06 -3.36 7.54
CA GLN A 174 -17.43 -4.33 8.42
C GLN A 174 -17.08 -3.69 9.74
N ALA A 175 -17.49 -4.35 10.83
CA ALA A 175 -17.51 -3.78 12.18
C ALA A 175 -18.39 -2.52 12.25
N THR A 176 -18.73 -2.09 13.47
CA THR A 176 -19.53 -0.88 13.68
C THR A 176 -18.67 0.35 13.38
N PRO A 177 -18.98 1.15 12.33
CA PRO A 177 -18.21 2.35 12.03
C PRO A 177 -18.64 3.52 12.92
N ASN A 178 -17.79 4.55 13.01
CA ASN A 178 -18.17 5.84 13.52
C ASN A 178 -18.91 6.63 12.44
N VAL A 179 -19.98 7.34 12.82
CA VAL A 179 -20.77 8.16 11.90
C VAL A 179 -20.88 9.57 12.45
N THR A 180 -20.46 10.55 11.66
CA THR A 180 -20.54 11.97 12.04
C THR A 180 -21.11 12.80 10.90
N TRP A 181 -21.79 13.88 11.26
CA TRP A 181 -22.27 14.88 10.34
C TRP A 181 -21.65 16.22 10.70
N VAL A 182 -21.23 16.98 9.70
CA VAL A 182 -20.75 18.36 9.88
C VAL A 182 -21.49 19.31 8.94
N ASP A 183 -21.59 20.58 9.34
CA ASP A 183 -22.02 21.65 8.45
C ASP A 183 -20.89 22.14 7.54
N GLN A 184 -21.21 23.11 6.68
CA GLN A 184 -20.27 23.75 5.75
C GLN A 184 -19.06 24.42 6.43
N ASN A 185 -19.16 24.72 7.73
CA ASN A 185 -18.08 25.31 8.52
C ASN A 185 -17.26 24.24 9.28
N GLY A 186 -17.57 22.96 9.10
CA GLY A 186 -16.93 21.85 9.79
C GLY A 186 -17.42 21.64 11.24
N LYS A 187 -18.50 22.31 11.66
CA LYS A 187 -19.06 22.10 13.00
C LYS A 187 -19.84 20.79 13.04
N GLN A 188 -19.53 19.94 14.00
CA GLN A 188 -20.25 18.69 14.21
C GLN A 188 -21.72 18.94 14.60
N LEU A 189 -22.61 18.20 13.97
CA LEU A 189 -24.06 18.27 14.14
C LEU A 189 -24.60 17.08 14.92
N ASN A 190 -25.68 17.32 15.66
CA ASN A 190 -26.38 16.27 16.39
C ASN A 190 -27.16 15.40 15.40
N SER A 191 -26.81 14.12 15.34
CA SER A 191 -27.45 13.12 14.46
C SER A 191 -27.74 11.85 15.27
N SER A 192 -28.63 11.02 14.75
CA SER A 192 -28.96 9.71 15.34
C SER A 192 -28.56 8.60 14.38
N THR A 193 -27.80 7.63 14.87
CA THR A 193 -27.30 6.52 14.06
C THR A 193 -27.78 5.19 14.63
N GLN A 194 -28.26 4.32 13.75
CA GLN A 194 -28.69 2.96 14.05
C GLN A 194 -27.92 1.98 13.16
N PHE A 195 -27.66 0.80 13.71
CA PHE A 195 -26.94 -0.26 13.01
C PHE A 195 -27.84 -1.49 12.91
N ASN A 196 -28.17 -1.88 11.69
CA ASN A 196 -28.92 -3.09 11.42
C ASN A 196 -27.92 -4.21 11.12
N SER A 197 -27.82 -5.18 12.04
CA SER A 197 -26.83 -6.25 11.92
C SER A 197 -27.35 -7.39 11.03
N SER A 198 -26.46 -7.90 10.17
CA SER A 198 -26.64 -9.19 9.51
C SER A 198 -25.83 -10.28 10.22
N SER A 199 -26.22 -11.55 10.07
CA SER A 199 -25.53 -12.71 10.69
C SER A 199 -24.07 -12.91 10.27
N THR A 200 -23.57 -12.13 9.30
CA THR A 200 -22.22 -12.20 8.72
C THR A 200 -21.21 -11.23 9.34
N GLY A 201 -21.59 -10.45 10.36
CA GLY A 201 -20.73 -9.39 10.94
C GLY A 201 -20.60 -8.13 10.07
N ILE A 202 -21.41 -8.04 9.01
CA ILE A 202 -21.57 -6.84 8.18
C ILE A 202 -22.81 -6.11 8.69
N VAL A 203 -22.68 -4.81 8.95
CA VAL A 203 -23.75 -3.95 9.43
C VAL A 203 -24.19 -3.00 8.34
N GLN A 204 -25.50 -2.77 8.27
CA GLN A 204 -26.06 -1.63 7.56
C GLN A 204 -26.09 -0.43 8.52
N VAL A 205 -25.62 0.72 8.03
CA VAL A 205 -25.63 1.98 8.76
C VAL A 205 -26.82 2.80 8.31
N VAL A 206 -27.62 3.29 9.25
CA VAL A 206 -28.70 4.26 9.01
C VAL A 206 -28.49 5.44 9.93
N SER A 207 -28.24 6.62 9.37
CA SER A 207 -28.02 7.85 10.13
C SER A 207 -28.99 8.95 9.70
N ASN A 208 -29.61 9.60 10.67
CA ASN A 208 -30.58 10.68 10.45
C ASN A 208 -30.04 11.97 11.05
N LEU A 209 -29.89 12.98 10.19
CA LEU A 209 -29.59 14.36 10.56
C LEU A 209 -30.91 15.14 10.62
N PRO A 210 -31.41 15.50 11.83
CA PRO A 210 -32.67 16.23 11.97
C PRO A 210 -32.57 17.64 11.39
N GLY A 211 -33.69 18.13 10.85
CA GLY A 211 -33.84 19.52 10.41
C GLY A 211 -34.16 20.50 11.55
N PRO A 212 -34.33 21.80 11.24
CA PRO A 212 -34.32 22.40 9.90
C PRO A 212 -32.91 22.49 9.28
N LEU A 213 -32.81 22.31 7.97
CA LEU A 213 -31.56 22.41 7.20
C LEU A 213 -31.73 23.48 6.13
N THR A 214 -30.69 24.28 5.91
CA THR A 214 -30.66 25.32 4.88
C THR A 214 -30.47 24.67 3.51
N ALA A 215 -31.37 24.96 2.57
CA ALA A 215 -31.39 24.32 1.24
C ALA A 215 -30.04 24.41 0.49
N ALA A 216 -29.42 25.59 0.49
CA ALA A 216 -28.19 25.85 -0.25
C ALA A 216 -26.89 25.46 0.49
N GLU A 217 -26.97 25.14 1.78
CA GLU A 217 -25.77 24.76 2.56
C GLU A 217 -25.39 23.30 2.29
N ILE A 218 -24.08 23.04 2.39
CA ILE A 218 -23.52 21.70 2.28
C ILE A 218 -23.40 21.08 3.66
N TYR A 219 -23.87 19.85 3.78
CA TYR A 219 -23.70 18.99 4.93
C TYR A 219 -22.86 17.79 4.49
N THR A 220 -21.92 17.38 5.34
CA THR A 220 -21.03 16.26 5.02
C THR A 220 -21.25 15.13 6.02
N CYS A 221 -21.59 13.96 5.49
CA CYS A 221 -21.66 12.73 6.25
C CYS A 221 -20.33 11.99 6.16
N PHE A 222 -19.77 11.64 7.31
CA PHE A 222 -18.61 10.77 7.42
C PHE A 222 -19.04 9.44 8.01
N ILE A 223 -18.67 8.34 7.35
CA ILE A 223 -18.77 6.98 7.90
C ILE A 223 -17.36 6.41 7.86
N GLU A 224 -16.78 6.04 9.00
CA GLU A 224 -15.39 5.62 9.05
C GLU A 224 -15.09 4.49 10.04
N ASN A 225 -14.12 3.67 9.69
CA ASN A 225 -13.45 2.75 10.60
C ASN A 225 -11.94 3.03 10.59
N PHE A 226 -11.15 2.15 11.19
CA PHE A 226 -9.70 2.33 11.27
C PHE A 226 -8.95 2.25 9.92
N LEU A 227 -9.58 1.74 8.86
CA LEU A 227 -8.99 1.57 7.52
C LEU A 227 -9.49 2.60 6.51
N ILE A 228 -10.78 2.93 6.55
CA ILE A 228 -11.45 3.67 5.48
C ILE A 228 -12.43 4.68 6.05
N LYS A 229 -12.46 5.86 5.43
CA LYS A 229 -13.43 6.92 5.66
C LYS A 229 -14.20 7.18 4.37
N SER A 230 -15.51 6.97 4.40
CA SER A 230 -16.43 7.43 3.36
C SER A 230 -16.82 8.86 3.66
N VAL A 231 -16.74 9.71 2.64
CA VAL A 231 -17.12 11.13 2.68
C VAL A 231 -18.21 11.35 1.65
N SER A 232 -19.36 11.87 2.09
CA SER A 232 -20.47 12.21 1.20
C SER A 232 -21.00 13.61 1.51
N GLU A 233 -20.93 14.49 0.52
CA GLU A 233 -21.34 15.89 0.59
C GLU A 233 -22.70 16.06 -0.08
N VAL A 234 -23.64 16.67 0.62
CA VAL A 234 -25.05 16.77 0.21
C VAL A 234 -25.61 18.15 0.57
N THR A 235 -26.55 18.66 -0.22
CA THR A 235 -27.27 19.89 0.11
C THR A 235 -28.35 19.66 1.16
N GLY A 236 -28.85 20.73 1.80
CA GLY A 236 -30.00 20.63 2.70
C GLY A 236 -31.28 20.09 2.04
N GLU A 237 -31.36 20.11 0.71
CA GLU A 237 -32.44 19.52 -0.11
C GLU A 237 -32.22 18.03 -0.45
N GLY A 238 -31.04 17.47 -0.17
CA GLY A 238 -30.72 16.07 -0.42
C GLY A 238 -29.96 15.81 -1.72
N ASP A 239 -29.49 16.85 -2.42
CA ASP A 239 -28.71 16.65 -3.65
C ASP A 239 -27.27 16.27 -3.33
N LEU A 240 -26.88 15.06 -3.71
CA LEU A 240 -25.50 14.58 -3.56
C LEU A 240 -24.57 15.38 -4.50
N LYS A 241 -23.57 16.05 -3.93
CA LYS A 241 -22.57 16.82 -4.68
C LYS A 241 -21.31 16.02 -4.93
N ASN A 242 -20.84 15.29 -3.92
CA ASN A 242 -19.61 14.51 -4.01
C ASN A 242 -19.69 13.29 -3.09
N SER A 243 -19.05 12.20 -3.50
CA SER A 243 -18.91 11.01 -2.67
C SER A 243 -17.63 10.25 -3.02
N TYR A 244 -16.75 10.08 -2.05
CA TYR A 244 -15.45 9.42 -2.22
C TYR A 244 -15.01 8.71 -0.95
N PHE A 245 -13.92 7.94 -1.06
CA PHE A 245 -13.31 7.24 0.06
C PHE A 245 -11.88 7.74 0.29
N VAL A 246 -11.50 7.80 1.55
CA VAL A 246 -10.14 8.13 1.99
C VAL A 246 -9.62 6.95 2.82
N THR A 247 -8.51 6.37 2.40
CA THR A 247 -7.82 5.33 3.16
C THR A 247 -7.01 5.96 4.28
N SER A 248 -7.05 5.37 5.47
CA SER A 248 -6.26 5.83 6.60
C SER A 248 -4.77 5.57 6.34
N SER A 249 -3.98 6.63 6.17
CA SER A 249 -2.52 6.56 6.02
C SER A 249 -1.79 6.21 7.32
N SER A 250 -2.51 6.00 8.43
CA SER A 250 -1.96 5.86 9.77
C SER A 250 -1.64 4.43 10.20
N GLN A 251 -1.32 3.52 9.27
CA GLN A 251 -0.60 2.28 9.61
C GLN A 251 0.92 2.48 9.57
N LYS A 252 1.44 3.46 10.31
CA LYS A 252 2.73 3.23 10.97
C LYS A 252 2.43 2.23 12.09
N MET A 253 2.68 0.95 11.82
CA MET A 253 2.56 -0.13 12.81
C MET A 253 3.09 0.36 14.17
N LEU A 254 2.21 0.41 15.17
CA LEU A 254 2.63 0.41 16.56
C LEU A 254 3.46 -0.85 16.77
N PRO A 255 4.73 -0.77 17.21
CA PRO A 255 5.44 -1.97 17.62
C PRO A 255 4.64 -2.60 18.77
N LEU A 256 4.39 -3.91 18.68
CA LEU A 256 3.92 -4.66 19.84
C LEU A 256 4.86 -4.33 21.01
N PRO A 257 4.33 -4.07 22.23
CA PRO A 257 5.19 -4.06 23.39
C PRO A 257 5.79 -5.47 23.49
N LEU A 258 7.09 -5.57 23.25
CA LEU A 258 7.89 -6.71 23.68
C LEU A 258 7.71 -6.76 25.20
N PHE A 259 6.77 -7.60 25.65
CA PHE A 259 6.70 -7.99 27.05
C PHE A 259 8.06 -8.56 27.39
N GLY A 260 8.74 -7.85 28.29
CA GLY A 260 10.08 -8.15 28.70
C GLY A 260 10.12 -9.50 29.41
N THR A 261 11.20 -10.22 29.13
CA THR A 261 11.88 -10.98 30.17
C THR A 261 13.36 -10.69 30.03
N THR A 262 13.85 -9.84 30.90
CA THR A 262 15.25 -9.83 31.31
C THR A 262 15.64 -11.23 31.80
N PRO A 263 16.89 -11.64 31.57
CA PRO A 263 17.62 -12.33 32.61
C PRO A 263 18.86 -11.54 33.00
N LEU A 264 19.03 -11.46 34.31
CA LEU A 264 20.11 -10.78 35.01
C LEU A 264 21.49 -11.21 34.51
N LEU A 265 22.33 -10.22 34.27
CA LEU A 265 23.78 -10.33 34.32
C LEU A 265 24.19 -10.06 35.78
N LEU A 266 24.76 -11.08 36.44
CA LEU A 266 25.75 -11.04 37.54
C LEU A 266 25.52 -12.18 38.54
N TYR A 267 26.34 -13.22 38.45
CA TYR A 267 27.08 -13.71 39.61
C TYR A 267 28.49 -14.11 39.16
N MET A 268 29.44 -13.57 39.92
CA MET A 268 30.87 -13.80 39.83
C MET A 268 31.29 -15.10 40.55
N LEU A 269 32.40 -15.68 40.08
CA LEU A 269 33.44 -16.47 40.80
C LEU A 269 33.24 -17.96 41.12
N ALA A 270 34.39 -18.65 41.05
CA ALA A 270 34.75 -20.02 41.45
C ALA A 270 34.31 -21.11 40.44
N TRP A 271 35.19 -21.66 39.60
CA TRP A 271 36.43 -22.41 39.86
C TRP A 271 37.31 -22.45 38.60
#